data_AF-A0A971AR25-F1
#
_entry.id   AF-A0A971AR25-F1
#
_cell.length_a   1.000
_cell.length_b   1.000
_cell.length_c   1.000
_cell.angle_alpha   90.00
_cell.angle_beta   90.00
_cell.angle_gamma   90.00
#
_symmetry.space_group_name_H-M   'P 1'
#
loop_
_entity.id
_entity.type
_entity.pdbx_description
1 polymer ?
#
loop_
_entity_poly.entity_id
_entity_poly.type
_entity_poly.pdbx_seq_one_letter_code
_entity_poly.pdbx_strand_id
1 'polypeptide(L)'
;MDNLDKKLLYEQIDYFQLQRHDFLNYFQVIKGYIQLNMPEKALDYLDQTITELVPQQLIYKISQKTLIAILLGLFFRLRMKGVNMSIDIPQEMREDEYRQNNWQEEYAEQFYG
;
A
#
# COMPACT_ATOMS: atom_id res chain seq x y z
N MET A 1 6.45 19.33 -13.11
CA MET A 1 5.67 18.23 -13.71
C MET A 1 6.55 17.05 -14.12
N ASP A 2 7.33 17.10 -15.21
CA ASP A 2 8.00 15.90 -15.79
C ASP A 2 8.97 15.11 -14.86
N ASN A 3 9.53 15.74 -13.83
CA ASN A 3 10.45 15.08 -12.89
C ASN A 3 9.72 14.30 -11.78
N LEU A 4 8.63 14.85 -11.22
CA LEU A 4 7.92 14.23 -10.11
C LEU A 4 7.21 12.94 -10.53
N ASP A 5 6.43 13.01 -11.61
CA ASP A 5 5.68 11.86 -12.11
C ASP A 5 6.62 10.72 -12.52
N LYS A 6 7.75 11.06 -13.14
CA LYS A 6 8.78 10.08 -13.52
C LYS A 6 9.45 9.45 -12.30
N LYS A 7 9.73 10.23 -11.26
CA LYS A 7 10.28 9.72 -9.99
C LYS A 7 9.29 8.80 -9.29
N LEU A 8 8.03 9.23 -9.16
CA LEU A 8 6.96 8.42 -8.59
C LEU A 8 6.77 7.13 -9.40
N LEU A 9 6.78 7.20 -10.72
CA LEU A 9 6.68 6.03 -11.59
C LEU A 9 7.79 5.01 -11.32
N TYR A 10 9.05 5.45 -11.27
CA TYR A 10 10.18 4.55 -10.98
C TYR A 10 10.08 3.97 -9.57
N GLU A 11 9.75 4.78 -8.57
CA GLU A 11 9.49 4.29 -7.22
C GLU A 11 8.37 3.23 -7.21
N GLN A 12 7.24 3.46 -7.90
CA GLN A 12 6.15 2.48 -7.97
C GLN A 12 6.59 1.17 -8.65
N ILE A 13 7.42 1.23 -9.69
CA ILE A 13 7.95 0.04 -10.36
C ILE A 13 8.83 -0.77 -9.39
N ASP A 14 9.70 -0.10 -8.62
CA ASP A 14 10.56 -0.75 -7.64
C ASP A 14 9.74 -1.38 -6.51
N TYR A 15 8.73 -0.67 -5.99
CA TYR A 15 7.83 -1.21 -4.98
C TYR A 15 6.98 -2.37 -5.49
N PHE A 16 6.60 -2.36 -6.77
CA PHE A 16 5.90 -3.48 -7.38
C PHE A 16 6.77 -4.75 -7.39
N GLN A 17 8.07 -4.62 -7.66
CA GLN A 17 9.00 -5.76 -7.59
C GLN A 17 9.11 -6.31 -6.16
N LEU A 18 9.19 -5.42 -5.17
CA LEU A 18 9.21 -5.80 -3.76
C LEU A 18 7.93 -6.53 -3.34
N GLN A 19 6.76 -5.98 -3.68
CA GLN A 19 5.47 -6.62 -3.39
C GLN A 19 5.39 -8.02 -4.02
N ARG A 20 5.82 -8.17 -5.28
CA ARG A 20 5.84 -9.47 -5.96
C ARG A 20 6.73 -10.49 -5.22
N HIS A 21 7.90 -10.06 -4.76
CA HIS A 21 8.77 -10.89 -3.94
C HIS A 21 8.05 -11.35 -2.65
N ASP A 22 7.40 -10.42 -1.96
CA ASP A 22 6.69 -10.72 -0.72
C ASP A 22 5.51 -11.67 -0.93
N PHE A 23 4.72 -11.48 -1.98
CA PHE A 23 3.64 -12.41 -2.34
C PHE A 23 4.15 -13.83 -2.57
N LEU A 24 5.26 -13.98 -3.30
CA LEU A 24 5.87 -15.30 -3.52
C LEU A 24 6.35 -15.91 -2.20
N ASN A 25 6.95 -15.11 -1.32
CA ASN A 25 7.37 -15.54 0.00
C ASN A 25 6.17 -15.99 0.86
N TYR A 26 5.07 -15.24 0.84
CA TYR A 26 3.84 -15.61 1.56
C TYR A 26 3.32 -16.98 1.11
N PHE A 27 3.25 -17.21 -0.21
CA PHE A 27 2.84 -18.51 -0.74
C PHE A 27 3.81 -19.63 -0.39
N GLN A 28 5.12 -19.37 -0.36
CA GLN A 28 6.12 -20.35 0.04
C GLN A 28 5.95 -20.76 1.51
N VAL A 29 5.76 -19.80 2.42
CA VAL A 29 5.54 -20.07 3.85
C VAL A 29 4.24 -20.85 4.07
N ILE A 30 3.14 -20.41 3.46
CA ILE A 30 1.83 -21.10 3.54
C ILE A 30 1.97 -22.53 3.01
N LYS A 31 2.58 -22.71 1.85
CA LYS A 31 2.84 -24.04 1.27
C LYS A 31 3.69 -24.90 2.19
N GLY A 32 4.72 -24.33 2.81
CA GLY A 32 5.57 -25.03 3.78
C GLY A 32 4.79 -25.57 4.98
N TYR A 33 3.93 -24.74 5.57
CA TYR A 33 3.05 -25.18 6.67
C TYR A 33 2.11 -26.31 6.25
N ILE A 34 1.50 -26.22 5.06
CA ILE A 34 0.64 -27.28 4.53
C ILE A 34 1.43 -28.59 4.33
N GLN A 35 2.64 -28.52 3.77
CA GLN A 35 3.50 -29.69 3.56
C GLN A 35 3.94 -30.38 4.86
N LEU A 36 4.03 -29.60 5.95
CA LEU A 36 4.33 -30.10 7.30
C LEU A 36 3.08 -30.58 8.06
N ASN A 37 1.92 -30.61 7.41
CA ASN A 37 0.63 -30.95 8.01
C ASN A 37 0.26 -30.03 9.19
N MET A 38 0.56 -28.73 9.06
CA MET A 38 0.26 -27.67 10.05
C MET A 38 -0.73 -26.63 9.46
N PRO A 39 -1.94 -27.02 9.06
CA PRO A 39 -2.89 -26.12 8.40
C PRO A 39 -3.31 -24.92 9.26
N GLU A 40 -3.36 -25.06 10.59
CA GLU A 40 -3.66 -23.98 11.52
C GLU A 40 -2.63 -22.85 11.43
N LYS A 41 -1.34 -23.18 11.37
CA LYS A 41 -0.28 -22.17 11.20
C LYS A 41 -0.32 -21.51 9.83
N ALA A 42 -0.74 -22.25 8.81
CA ALA A 42 -0.93 -21.70 7.48
C ALA A 42 -2.04 -20.63 7.48
N LEU A 43 -3.16 -20.90 8.17
CA LEU A 43 -4.26 -19.96 8.34
C LEU A 43 -3.85 -18.75 9.17
N ASP A 44 -3.19 -18.95 10.32
CA ASP A 44 -2.71 -17.85 11.17
C ASP A 44 -1.78 -16.92 10.40
N TYR A 45 -0.86 -17.48 9.61
CA TYR A 45 0.04 -16.70 8.78
C TYR A 45 -0.69 -15.96 7.65
N LEU A 46 -1.69 -16.60 7.02
CA LEU A 46 -2.54 -15.96 6.02
C LEU A 46 -3.27 -14.74 6.60
N ASP A 47 -3.90 -14.88 7.77
CA ASP A 47 -4.62 -13.79 8.42
C ASP A 47 -3.70 -12.62 8.80
N GLN A 48 -2.48 -12.92 9.26
CA GLN A 48 -1.44 -11.92 9.50
C GLN A 48 -1.07 -11.16 8.23
N THR A 49 -0.77 -11.87 7.14
CA THR A 49 -0.38 -11.23 5.86
C THR A 49 -1.52 -10.40 5.26
N ILE A 50 -2.78 -10.82 5.41
CA ILE A 50 -3.94 -10.02 4.98
C ILE A 50 -4.03 -8.73 5.78
N THR A 51 -3.81 -8.79 7.09
CA THR A 51 -3.86 -7.62 7.98
C THR A 51 -2.79 -6.59 7.62
N GLU A 52 -1.59 -7.03 7.25
CA GLU A 52 -0.49 -6.14 6.80
C GLU A 52 -0.84 -5.36 5.52
N LEU A 53 -1.79 -5.83 4.71
CA LEU A 53 -2.22 -5.18 3.47
C LEU A 53 -3.27 -4.08 3.69
N VAL A 54 -3.89 -3.99 4.86
CA VAL A 54 -4.97 -3.05 5.15
C VAL A 54 -4.60 -1.58 4.88
N PRO A 55 -3.43 -1.05 5.30
CA PRO A 55 -3.06 0.34 5.02
C PRO A 55 -2.99 0.63 3.51
N GLN A 56 -2.45 -0.31 2.72
CA GLN A 56 -2.39 -0.17 1.26
C GLN A 56 -3.81 -0.15 0.66
N GLN A 57 -4.70 -1.04 1.10
CA GLN A 57 -6.09 -1.07 0.66
C GLN A 57 -6.82 0.25 0.95
N LEU A 58 -6.54 0.90 2.09
CA LEU A 58 -7.11 2.19 2.42
C LEU A 58 -6.53 3.31 1.55
N ILE A 59 -5.22 3.32 1.29
CA ILE A 59 -4.59 4.28 0.38
C ILE A 59 -5.23 4.21 -1.02
N TYR A 60 -5.49 3.00 -1.54
CA TYR A 60 -6.14 2.84 -2.85
C TYR A 60 -7.59 3.36 -2.92
N LYS A 61 -8.23 3.70 -1.79
CA LYS A 61 -9.57 4.33 -1.77
C LYS A 61 -9.51 5.84 -2.01
N ILE A 62 -8.33 6.43 -2.10
CA ILE A 62 -8.14 7.84 -2.43
C ILE A 62 -8.31 8.01 -3.95
N SER A 63 -8.95 9.09 -4.39
CA SER A 63 -9.24 9.30 -5.82
C SER A 63 -8.05 9.87 -6.61
N GLN A 64 -7.16 10.63 -5.97
CA GLN A 64 -6.07 11.33 -6.63
C GLN A 64 -4.83 10.42 -6.73
N LYS A 65 -4.40 10.11 -7.97
CA LYS A 65 -3.37 9.10 -8.26
C LYS A 65 -1.97 9.49 -7.79
N THR A 66 -1.60 10.77 -7.91
CA THR A 66 -0.32 11.30 -7.42
C THR A 66 -0.21 11.09 -5.92
N LEU A 67 -1.24 11.44 -5.15
CA LEU A 67 -1.30 11.25 -3.71
C LEU A 67 -1.27 9.77 -3.33
N ILE A 68 -1.97 8.90 -4.05
CA ILE A 68 -1.83 7.44 -3.89
C ILE A 68 -0.36 7.03 -4.03
N ALA A 69 0.31 7.45 -5.10
CA ALA A 69 1.71 7.10 -5.35
C ALA A 69 2.64 7.63 -4.24
N ILE A 70 2.40 8.85 -3.75
CA ILE A 70 3.16 9.46 -2.65
C ILE A 70 2.98 8.66 -1.37
N LEU A 71 1.74 8.34 -1.00
CA LEU A 71 1.41 7.61 0.23
C LEU A 71 1.90 6.16 0.18
N LEU A 72 1.79 5.48 -0.96
CA LEU A 72 2.39 4.17 -1.15
C LEU A 72 3.92 4.24 -1.01
N GLY A 73 4.56 5.27 -1.59
CA GLY A 73 5.99 5.47 -1.41
C GLY A 73 6.40 5.67 0.04
N LEU A 74 5.63 6.46 0.80
CA LEU A 74 5.84 6.61 2.23
C LEU A 74 5.66 5.28 2.97
N PHE A 75 4.58 4.55 2.68
CA PHE A 75 4.30 3.23 3.26
C PHE A 75 5.47 2.26 3.07
N PHE A 76 5.97 2.11 1.84
CA PHE A 76 7.08 1.18 1.57
C PHE A 76 8.38 1.61 2.23
N ARG A 77 8.71 2.93 2.21
CA ARG A 77 9.91 3.43 2.90
C ARG A 77 9.86 3.19 4.41
N LEU A 78 8.70 3.38 5.04
CA LEU A 78 8.52 3.10 6.48
C LEU A 78 8.61 1.60 6.77
N ARG A 79 7.95 0.77 5.95
CA ARG A 79 8.00 -0.69 6.06
C ARG A 79 9.43 -1.23 5.94
N MET A 80 10.22 -0.74 5.00
CA MET A 80 11.64 -1.10 4.85
C MET A 80 12.51 -0.70 6.05
N LYS A 81 12.06 0.27 6.85
CA LYS A 81 12.69 0.68 8.12
C LYS A 81 12.11 -0.05 9.34
N GLY A 82 11.19 -1.00 9.14
CA GLY A 82 10.48 -1.69 10.22
C GLY A 82 9.49 -0.80 10.97
N VAL A 83 9.04 0.29 10.37
CA VAL A 83 8.08 1.24 10.96
C VAL A 83 6.69 0.97 10.41
N ASN A 84 5.73 0.71 11.30
CA ASN A 84 4.34 0.49 10.93
C ASN A 84 3.64 1.81 10.62
N MET A 85 2.95 1.86 9.48
CA MET A 85 2.09 2.97 9.07
C MET A 85 0.63 2.56 9.16
N SER A 86 -0.18 3.38 9.81
CA SER A 86 -1.64 3.30 9.78
C SER A 86 -2.20 4.55 9.11
N ILE A 87 -3.23 4.38 8.29
CA ILE A 87 -3.99 5.48 7.70
C ILE A 87 -5.44 5.33 8.12
N ASP A 88 -6.06 6.44 8.53
CA ASP A 88 -7.49 6.52 8.75
C ASP A 88 -8.06 7.55 7.77
N ILE A 89 -9.11 7.15 7.06
CA ILE A 89 -9.79 7.99 6.09
C ILE A 89 -11.23 8.15 6.58
N PRO A 90 -11.64 9.35 7.00
CA PRO A 90 -13.00 9.61 7.46
C PRO A 90 -14.05 9.16 6.43
N GLN A 91 -15.25 8.76 6.89
CA GLN A 91 -16.31 8.28 5.98
C GLN A 91 -16.74 9.37 4.99
N GLU A 92 -16.78 10.61 5.44
CA GLU A 92 -17.18 11.79 4.67
C GLU A 92 -16.23 12.02 3.47
N MET A 93 -14.94 11.71 3.64
CA MET A 93 -13.93 11.83 2.58
C MET A 93 -14.00 10.70 1.54
N ARG A 94 -14.79 9.65 1.81
CA ARG A 94 -15.01 8.52 0.90
C ARG A 94 -16.21 8.72 -0.01
N GLU A 95 -17.03 9.75 0.23
CA GLU A 95 -18.19 10.08 -0.58
C GLU A 95 -17.76 10.72 -1.92
N ASP A 96 -18.39 10.28 -3.02
CA ASP A 96 -18.03 10.74 -4.37
C ASP A 96 -18.27 12.24 -4.57
N GLU A 97 -19.23 12.83 -3.86
CA GLU A 97 -19.48 14.28 -3.87
C GLU A 97 -18.36 15.08 -3.20
N TYR A 98 -17.80 14.58 -2.08
CA TYR A 98 -16.64 15.21 -1.43
C TYR A 98 -15.40 15.10 -2.33
N ARG A 99 -15.25 13.98 -3.03
CA ARG A 99 -14.13 13.69 -3.93
C ARG A 99 -14.08 14.64 -5.14
N GLN A 100 -15.22 14.98 -5.72
CA GLN A 100 -15.29 15.86 -6.90
C GLN A 100 -15.10 17.35 -6.57
N ASN A 101 -15.50 17.77 -5.35
CA ASN A 101 -15.55 19.20 -5.01
C ASN A 101 -14.33 19.71 -4.23
N ASN A 102 -13.59 18.84 -3.53
CA ASN A 102 -12.57 19.28 -2.56
C ASN A 102 -11.13 18.85 -2.90
N TRP A 103 -10.92 18.04 -3.94
CA TRP A 103 -9.57 17.59 -4.31
C TRP A 103 -9.01 18.41 -5.47
N GLN A 104 -7.90 19.11 -5.21
CA GLN A 104 -7.10 19.78 -6.24
C GLN A 104 -5.75 19.10 -6.39
N GLU A 105 -5.32 18.91 -7.64
CA GLU A 105 -4.06 18.24 -7.99
C GLU A 105 -2.84 18.93 -7.38
N GLU A 106 -2.89 20.27 -7.26
CA GLU A 106 -1.87 21.12 -6.66
C GLU A 106 -1.57 20.78 -5.19
N TYR A 107 -2.53 20.23 -4.45
CA TYR A 107 -2.29 19.80 -3.07
C TYR A 107 -1.35 18.59 -3.01
N ALA A 108 -1.42 17.66 -3.96
CA ALA A 108 -0.56 16.49 -3.95
C ALA A 108 0.92 16.86 -4.12
N GLU A 109 1.21 17.90 -4.90
CA GLU A 109 2.58 18.41 -5.09
C GLU A 109 3.18 18.96 -3.80
N GLN A 110 2.38 19.66 -2.98
CA GLN A 110 2.83 20.19 -1.68
C GLN A 110 3.13 19.09 -0.65
N PHE A 111 2.49 17.93 -0.78
CA PHE A 111 2.77 16.76 0.04
C PHE A 111 4.03 16.01 -0.38
N TYR A 112 4.61 16.33 -1.54
CA TYR A 112 5.86 15.76 -2.00
C TYR A 112 7.05 16.62 -1.55
N GLY A 113 7.73 16.17 -0.49
CA GLY A 113 9.04 16.69 -0.05
C GLY A 113 10.19 15.96 -0.72
#